data_AF-A0A4Y2LUN6-F1
#
_entry.id   AF-A0A4Y2LUN6-F1
#
_cell.length_a   1.000
_cell.length_b   1.000
_cell.length_c   1.000
_cell.angle_alpha   90.00
_cell.angle_beta   90.00
_cell.angle_gamma   90.00
#
_symmetry.space_group_name_H-M   'P 1'
#
loop_
_entity.id
_entity.type
_entity.pdbx_description
1 polymer ?
#
loop_
_entity_poly.entity_id
_entity_poly.type
_entity_poly.pdbx_seq_one_letter_code
_entity_poly.pdbx_strand_id
1 'polypeptide(L)'
;MDVTKLKTQRKALRTSFTICAKNIEEELVKEAPNVNQLSISKAQIEDKFTRLEKCQTEITNLILKDKDAERAYEEDFLSAEKYRDKFSELCAQIRRLSMKETETKEFSEKGKLKLPKIELKKFTGDSKEFLFFWSQFRKIHEDTSIPNEDKMQYHLQDVMPETKAARVVESSRLQPRTIQRQLLS
;
A
#
# COMPACT_ATOMS: atom_id res chain seq x y z
N MET A 1 27.57 -10.91 -31.41
CA MET A 1 27.63 -9.48 -31.02
C MET A 1 29.00 -9.23 -30.41
N ASP A 2 29.62 -8.08 -30.68
CA ASP A 2 30.95 -7.74 -30.17
C ASP A 2 30.83 -7.21 -28.72
N VAL A 3 31.64 -7.75 -27.80
CA VAL A 3 31.64 -7.36 -26.38
C VAL A 3 31.94 -5.86 -26.19
N THR A 4 32.72 -5.25 -27.10
CA THR A 4 33.04 -3.82 -27.05
C THR A 4 31.83 -2.94 -27.34
N LYS A 5 31.00 -3.34 -28.31
CA LYS A 5 29.74 -2.66 -28.65
C LYS A 5 28.74 -2.79 -27.51
N LEU A 6 28.62 -3.99 -26.93
CA LEU A 6 27.77 -4.22 -25.76
C LEU A 6 28.22 -3.41 -24.54
N LYS A 7 29.54 -3.32 -24.27
CA LYS A 7 30.06 -2.45 -23.20
C LYS A 7 29.72 -0.98 -23.42
N THR A 8 29.74 -0.51 -24.66
CA THR A 8 29.30 0.85 -25.03
C THR A 8 27.81 1.04 -24.78
N GLN A 9 26.98 0.10 -25.21
CA GLN A 9 25.54 0.11 -24.96
C GLN A 9 25.22 0.09 -23.46
N ARG A 10 25.89 -0.76 -22.69
CA ARG A 10 25.77 -0.83 -21.23
C ARG A 10 26.12 0.50 -20.58
N LYS A 11 27.17 1.19 -21.04
CA LYS A 11 27.52 2.52 -20.52
C LYS A 11 26.36 3.50 -20.69
N ALA A 12 25.75 3.56 -21.87
CA ALA A 12 24.59 4.42 -22.11
C ALA A 12 23.38 4.04 -21.23
N LEU A 13 23.09 2.75 -21.07
CA LEU A 13 22.02 2.26 -20.20
C LEU A 13 22.27 2.61 -18.72
N ARG A 14 23.51 2.43 -18.23
CA ARG A 14 23.92 2.83 -16.88
C ARG A 14 23.71 4.34 -16.66
N THR A 15 24.11 5.18 -17.62
CA THR A 15 23.86 6.62 -17.55
C THR A 15 22.37 6.94 -17.48
N SER A 16 21.55 6.33 -18.33
CA SER A 16 20.09 6.55 -18.31
C SER A 16 19.45 6.10 -17.00
N PHE A 17 19.87 4.94 -16.47
CA PHE A 17 19.44 4.45 -15.16
C PHE A 17 19.83 5.43 -14.05
N THR A 18 21.08 5.88 -14.01
CA THR A 18 21.57 6.81 -12.97
C THR A 18 20.83 8.14 -12.99
N ILE A 19 20.50 8.68 -14.18
CA ILE A 19 19.70 9.92 -14.27
C ILE A 19 18.29 9.69 -13.70
N CYS A 20 17.64 8.58 -14.08
CA CYS A 20 16.31 8.24 -13.57
C CYS A 20 16.32 8.01 -12.05
N ALA A 21 17.34 7.31 -11.54
CA ALA A 21 17.55 7.09 -10.11
C ALA A 21 17.67 8.41 -9.34
N LYS A 22 18.48 9.36 -9.83
CA LYS A 22 18.62 10.68 -9.20
C LYS A 22 17.31 11.46 -9.15
N ASN A 23 16.55 11.45 -10.24
CA ASN A 23 15.25 12.12 -10.26
C ASN A 23 14.27 11.52 -9.23
N ILE A 24 14.33 10.19 -9.02
CA ILE A 24 13.54 9.53 -7.97
C ILE A 24 14.05 9.98 -6.59
N GLU A 25 15.35 9.93 -6.34
CA GLU A 25 15.94 10.37 -5.07
C GLU A 25 15.56 11.81 -4.70
N GLU A 26 15.66 12.73 -5.67
CA GLU A 26 15.27 14.13 -5.50
C GLU A 26 13.78 14.27 -5.17
N GLU A 27 12.91 13.46 -5.76
CA GLU A 27 11.48 13.45 -5.46
C GLU A 27 11.19 12.86 -4.07
N LEU A 28 11.93 11.83 -3.65
CA LEU A 28 11.76 11.15 -2.36
C LEU A 28 12.14 12.03 -1.16
N VAL A 29 13.02 13.02 -1.34
CA VAL A 29 13.50 13.91 -0.27
C VAL A 29 12.57 15.12 -0.05
N LYS A 30 11.59 15.36 -0.94
CA LYS A 30 10.66 16.48 -0.80
C LYS A 30 9.73 16.31 0.40
N GLU A 31 9.33 17.42 1.02
CA GLU A 31 8.39 17.43 2.15
C GLU A 31 7.02 16.83 1.78
N ALA A 32 6.60 17.03 0.52
CA ALA A 32 5.40 16.42 -0.06
C ALA A 32 5.76 15.75 -1.39
N PRO A 33 6.22 14.48 -1.38
CA PRO A 33 6.57 13.75 -2.58
C PRO A 33 5.35 13.53 -3.49
N ASN A 34 5.51 13.73 -4.79
CA ASN A 34 4.43 13.47 -5.75
C ASN A 34 4.32 11.96 -6.03
N VAL A 35 3.37 11.28 -5.39
CA VAL A 35 3.21 9.83 -5.51
C VAL A 35 2.85 9.37 -6.93
N ASN A 36 2.08 10.16 -7.69
CA ASN A 36 1.79 9.83 -9.09
C ASN A 36 3.06 9.87 -9.94
N GLN A 37 3.89 10.90 -9.76
CA GLN A 37 5.17 11.02 -10.45
C GLN A 37 6.15 9.91 -10.03
N LEU A 38 6.19 9.54 -8.75
CA LEU A 38 6.99 8.42 -8.26
C LEU A 38 6.54 7.09 -8.86
N SER A 39 5.23 6.87 -9.03
CA SER A 39 4.70 5.68 -9.70
C SER A 39 5.12 5.60 -11.17
N ILE A 40 5.08 6.72 -11.90
CA ILE A 40 5.56 6.80 -13.28
C ILE A 40 7.07 6.52 -13.33
N SER A 41 7.83 7.16 -12.44
CA SER A 41 9.29 7.02 -12.36
C SER A 41 9.70 5.59 -11.99
N LYS A 42 8.89 4.90 -11.17
CA LYS A 42 9.06 3.47 -10.85
C LYS A 42 8.98 2.60 -12.11
N ALA A 43 7.95 2.78 -12.93
CA ALA A 43 7.83 2.03 -14.19
C ALA A 43 8.99 2.34 -15.15
N GLN A 44 9.45 3.58 -15.19
CA GLN A 44 10.59 3.98 -16.01
C GLN A 44 11.90 3.36 -15.56
N ILE A 45 12.18 3.31 -14.25
CA ILE A 45 13.41 2.71 -13.74
C ILE A 45 13.39 1.18 -13.89
N GLU A 46 12.22 0.55 -13.78
CA GLU A 46 12.01 -0.88 -14.08
C GLU A 46 12.34 -1.24 -15.54
N ASP A 47 11.84 -0.47 -16.52
CA ASP A 47 12.19 -0.67 -17.94
C ASP A 47 13.70 -0.52 -18.17
N LYS A 48 14.28 0.57 -17.67
CA LYS A 48 15.72 0.87 -17.83
C LYS A 48 16.58 -0.23 -17.22
N PHE A 49 16.23 -0.70 -16.03
CA PHE A 49 16.95 -1.75 -15.33
C PHE A 49 16.82 -3.09 -16.07
N THR A 50 15.63 -3.44 -16.55
CA THR A 50 15.42 -4.67 -17.36
C THR A 50 16.30 -4.68 -18.60
N ARG A 51 16.38 -3.55 -19.32
CA ARG A 51 17.26 -3.41 -20.49
C ARG A 51 18.74 -3.48 -20.12
N LEU A 52 19.12 -2.92 -18.97
CA LEU A 52 20.48 -3.00 -18.45
C LEU A 52 20.87 -4.43 -18.07
N GLU A 53 20.02 -5.17 -17.37
CA GLU A 53 20.26 -6.57 -16.99
C GLU A 53 20.37 -7.49 -18.19
N LYS A 54 19.54 -7.28 -19.21
CA LYS A 54 19.65 -8.01 -20.48
C LYS A 54 21.03 -7.79 -21.11
N CYS A 55 21.44 -6.53 -21.24
CA CYS A 55 22.75 -6.17 -21.80
C CYS A 55 23.90 -6.75 -20.95
N GLN A 56 23.77 -6.70 -19.62
CA GLN A 56 24.75 -7.27 -18.69
C GLN A 56 24.88 -8.79 -18.86
N THR A 57 23.77 -9.50 -19.00
CA THR A 57 23.73 -10.95 -19.22
C THR A 57 24.42 -11.33 -20.53
N GLU A 58 24.17 -10.57 -21.61
CA GLU A 58 24.82 -10.79 -22.90
C GLU A 58 26.35 -10.58 -22.81
N ILE A 59 26.81 -9.57 -22.06
CA ILE A 59 28.25 -9.35 -21.81
C ILE A 59 28.84 -10.52 -21.01
N THR A 60 28.21 -10.91 -19.92
CA THR A 60 28.64 -12.03 -19.08
C THR A 60 28.77 -13.32 -19.90
N ASN A 61 27.78 -13.66 -20.72
CA ASN A 61 27.80 -14.84 -21.57
C ASN A 61 28.93 -14.83 -22.63
N LEU A 62 29.41 -13.65 -23.03
CA LEU A 62 30.56 -13.54 -23.92
C LEU A 62 31.88 -13.64 -23.17
N ILE A 63 32.00 -13.02 -21.99
CA ILE A 63 33.20 -13.09 -21.15
C ILE A 63 33.48 -14.54 -20.71
N LEU A 64 32.44 -15.28 -20.31
CA LEU A 64 32.57 -16.67 -19.85
C LEU A 64 33.01 -17.66 -20.95
N LYS A 65 33.05 -17.24 -22.22
CA LYS A 65 33.62 -18.06 -23.30
C LYS A 65 35.14 -18.02 -23.31
N ASP A 66 35.74 -17.03 -22.68
CA ASP A 66 37.19 -16.88 -22.54
C ASP A 66 37.64 -17.48 -21.19
N LYS A 67 38.54 -18.45 -21.26
CA LYS A 67 39.00 -19.21 -20.09
C LYS A 67 39.90 -18.38 -19.16
N ASP A 68 40.51 -17.32 -19.67
CA ASP A 68 41.46 -16.49 -18.92
C ASP A 68 40.84 -15.16 -18.43
N ALA A 69 39.50 -15.06 -18.49
CA ALA A 69 38.77 -13.83 -18.17
C ALA A 69 38.16 -13.77 -16.76
N GLU A 70 38.58 -14.64 -15.83
CA GLU A 70 38.03 -14.75 -14.47
C GLU A 70 38.04 -13.41 -13.71
N ARG A 71 39.20 -12.74 -13.64
CA ARG A 71 39.32 -11.43 -12.98
C ARG A 71 38.43 -10.37 -13.64
N ALA A 72 38.39 -10.34 -14.97
CA ALA A 72 37.59 -9.38 -15.72
C ALA A 72 36.08 -9.63 -15.53
N TYR A 73 35.66 -10.88 -15.37
CA TYR A 73 34.30 -11.25 -15.02
C TYR A 73 33.93 -10.77 -13.61
N GLU A 74 34.79 -11.04 -12.62
CA GLU A 74 34.53 -10.69 -11.21
C GLU A 74 34.36 -9.17 -11.03
N GLU A 75 35.28 -8.36 -11.58
CA GLU A 75 35.18 -6.90 -11.55
C GLU A 75 33.89 -6.39 -12.22
N ASP A 76 33.51 -7.00 -13.33
CA ASP A 76 32.32 -6.65 -14.09
C ASP A 76 31.03 -7.00 -13.34
N PHE A 77 31.01 -8.17 -12.70
CA PHE A 77 29.93 -8.66 -11.85
C PHE A 77 29.71 -7.73 -10.65
N LEU A 78 30.77 -7.42 -9.90
CA LEU A 78 30.70 -6.49 -8.76
C LEU A 78 30.27 -5.08 -9.19
N SER A 79 30.70 -4.64 -10.38
CA SER A 79 30.22 -3.37 -10.95
C SER A 79 28.72 -3.41 -11.27
N ALA A 80 28.15 -4.55 -11.64
CA ALA A 80 26.73 -4.70 -11.94
C ALA A 80 25.88 -4.74 -10.66
N GLU A 81 26.35 -5.38 -9.59
CA GLU A 81 25.66 -5.46 -8.29
C GLU A 81 25.24 -4.08 -7.77
N LYS A 82 26.11 -3.07 -7.88
CA LYS A 82 25.82 -1.69 -7.47
C LYS A 82 24.52 -1.14 -8.06
N TYR A 83 24.18 -1.53 -9.28
CA TYR A 83 22.94 -1.08 -9.93
C TYR A 83 21.72 -1.89 -9.47
N ARG A 84 21.89 -3.17 -9.13
CA ARG A 84 20.81 -4.02 -8.61
C ARG A 84 20.43 -3.63 -7.19
N ASP A 85 21.42 -3.38 -6.35
CA ASP A 85 21.23 -2.87 -4.99
C ASP A 85 20.47 -1.54 -5.04
N LYS A 86 20.93 -0.63 -5.93
CA LYS A 86 20.30 0.68 -6.07
C LYS A 86 18.86 0.60 -6.56
N PHE A 87 18.60 -0.25 -7.55
CA PHE A 87 17.26 -0.49 -8.06
C PHE A 87 16.33 -1.02 -6.96
N SER A 88 16.80 -2.01 -6.21
CA SER A 88 16.04 -2.64 -5.13
C SER A 88 15.73 -1.65 -4.00
N GLU A 89 16.72 -0.84 -3.61
CA GLU A 89 16.56 0.22 -2.64
C GLU A 89 15.47 1.22 -3.05
N LEU A 90 15.54 1.76 -4.27
CA LEU A 90 14.57 2.74 -4.76
C LEU A 90 13.16 2.15 -4.85
N CYS A 91 13.02 0.91 -5.34
CA CYS A 91 11.74 0.22 -5.40
C CYS A 91 11.12 0.05 -4.01
N ALA A 92 11.93 -0.30 -3.01
CA ALA A 92 11.48 -0.44 -1.63
C ALA A 92 11.04 0.91 -1.04
N GLN A 93 11.78 1.99 -1.29
CA GLN A 93 11.44 3.33 -0.81
C GLN A 93 10.12 3.83 -1.41
N ILE A 94 9.93 3.69 -2.73
CA ILE A 94 8.69 4.07 -3.41
C ILE A 94 7.50 3.27 -2.85
N ARG A 95 7.65 1.95 -2.68
CA ARG A 95 6.60 1.10 -2.13
C ARG A 95 6.18 1.55 -0.71
N ARG A 96 7.14 1.87 0.15
CA ARG A 96 6.86 2.35 1.52
C ARG A 96 6.06 3.66 1.52
N LEU A 97 6.37 4.59 0.62
CA LEU A 97 5.63 5.85 0.53
C LEU A 97 4.19 5.62 0.05
N SER A 98 3.97 4.76 -0.94
CA SER A 98 2.61 4.43 -1.41
C SER A 98 1.73 3.85 -0.30
N MET A 99 2.29 3.02 0.59
CA MET A 99 1.55 2.45 1.73
C MET A 99 1.17 3.49 2.78
N LYS A 100 2.05 4.47 3.04
CA LYS A 100 1.75 5.57 3.98
C LYS A 100 0.62 6.47 3.48
N GLU A 101 0.56 6.71 2.16
CA GLU A 101 -0.56 7.47 1.57
C GLU A 101 -1.90 6.75 1.71
N THR A 102 -1.94 5.43 1.54
CA THR A 102 -3.19 4.67 1.68
C THR A 102 -3.70 4.69 3.12
N GLU A 103 -2.82 4.56 4.11
CA GLU A 103 -3.21 4.67 5.54
C GLU A 103 -3.75 6.08 5.86
N THR A 104 -3.13 7.12 5.30
CA THR A 104 -3.57 8.51 5.52
C THR A 104 -4.89 8.82 4.81
N LYS A 105 -5.09 8.28 3.59
CA LYS A 105 -6.34 8.43 2.82
C LYS A 105 -7.48 7.61 3.42
N GLU A 106 -7.23 6.40 3.92
CA GLU A 106 -8.24 5.60 4.62
C GLU A 106 -8.75 6.30 5.89
N PHE A 107 -7.89 7.05 6.59
CA PHE A 107 -8.33 7.84 7.75
C PHE A 107 -9.12 9.10 7.34
N SER A 108 -8.81 9.69 6.18
CA SER A 108 -9.45 10.90 5.65
C SER A 108 -10.78 10.63 4.90
N GLU A 109 -10.88 9.54 4.15
CA GLU A 109 -12.08 9.17 3.38
C GLU A 109 -13.18 8.55 4.26
N LYS A 110 -12.83 7.96 5.42
CA LYS A 110 -13.80 7.57 6.46
C LYS A 110 -14.60 8.77 7.02
N GLY A 111 -14.23 10.01 6.69
CA GLY A 111 -14.98 11.22 7.02
C GLY A 111 -16.04 11.64 5.98
N LYS A 112 -16.17 10.96 4.82
CA LYS A 112 -17.09 11.38 3.74
C LYS A 112 -17.93 10.26 3.13
N LEU A 113 -18.18 9.18 3.86
CA LEU A 113 -19.35 8.38 3.54
C LEU A 113 -20.58 9.29 3.70
N LYS A 114 -21.17 9.68 2.57
CA LYS A 114 -22.55 10.20 2.55
C LYS A 114 -23.46 9.03 2.91
N LEU A 115 -23.48 8.70 4.19
CA LEU A 115 -24.38 7.71 4.75
C LEU A 115 -25.80 8.21 4.41
N PRO A 116 -26.67 7.37 3.83
CA PRO A 116 -28.09 7.69 3.75
C PRO A 116 -28.54 8.07 5.15
N LYS A 117 -29.18 9.24 5.31
CA LYS A 117 -29.84 9.61 6.57
C LYS A 117 -30.98 8.63 6.79
N ILE A 118 -30.68 7.45 7.31
CA ILE A 118 -31.67 6.62 7.95
C ILE A 118 -31.89 7.33 9.28
N GLU A 119 -33.03 8.00 9.42
CA GLU A 119 -33.47 8.55 10.69
C GLU A 119 -33.80 7.39 11.63
N LEU A 120 -32.75 6.79 12.21
CA LEU A 120 -32.92 5.82 13.29
C LEU A 120 -33.36 6.59 14.52
N LYS A 121 -34.53 6.22 15.03
CA LYS A 121 -35.10 6.79 16.25
C LYS A 121 -34.14 6.43 17.39
N LYS A 122 -33.61 7.46 18.05
CA LYS A 122 -32.60 7.35 19.12
C LYS A 122 -33.01 6.30 20.14
N PHE A 123 -32.19 5.27 20.32
CA PHE A 123 -32.47 4.19 21.26
C PHE A 123 -32.19 4.65 22.69
N THR A 124 -33.23 4.73 23.52
CA THR A 124 -33.13 5.24 24.90
C THR A 124 -32.73 4.18 25.93
N GLY A 125 -32.58 2.93 25.50
CA GLY A 125 -32.23 1.81 26.39
C GLY A 125 -33.43 1.02 26.93
N ASP A 126 -34.65 1.25 26.43
CA ASP A 126 -35.82 0.41 26.75
C ASP A 126 -35.79 -0.90 25.93
N SER A 127 -35.89 -2.03 26.63
CA SER A 127 -36.07 -3.37 26.06
C SER A 127 -37.19 -3.48 24.99
N LYS A 128 -38.26 -2.67 25.11
CA LYS A 128 -39.36 -2.64 24.13
C LYS A 128 -38.98 -1.95 22.82
N GLU A 129 -38.08 -0.97 22.88
CA GLU A 129 -37.55 -0.27 21.71
C GLU A 129 -36.45 -1.06 21.01
N PHE A 130 -35.85 -2.05 21.69
CA PHE A 130 -34.73 -2.84 21.16
C PHE A 130 -35.14 -3.71 19.97
N LEU A 131 -36.32 -4.32 20.03
CA LEU A 131 -36.85 -5.13 18.92
C LEU A 131 -37.14 -4.27 17.69
N PHE A 132 -37.66 -3.06 17.90
CA PHE A 132 -37.92 -2.09 16.83
C PHE A 132 -36.61 -1.60 16.22
N PHE A 133 -35.64 -1.23 17.05
CA PHE A 133 -34.28 -0.87 16.64
C PHE A 133 -33.62 -2.00 15.84
N TRP A 134 -33.65 -3.24 16.34
CA TRP A 134 -33.03 -4.40 15.69
C TRP A 134 -33.69 -4.74 14.35
N SER A 135 -35.00 -4.53 14.20
CA SER A 135 -35.69 -4.75 12.91
C SER A 135 -35.21 -3.82 11.80
N GLN A 136 -34.78 -2.61 12.17
CA GLN A 136 -34.23 -1.62 11.24
C GLN A 136 -32.74 -1.85 11.02
N PHE A 137 -31.99 -2.17 12.07
CA PHE A 137 -30.56 -2.47 12.01
C PHE A 137 -30.26 -3.77 11.25
N ARG A 138 -31.16 -4.77 11.30
CA ARG A 138 -31.03 -6.05 10.58
C ARG A 138 -30.81 -5.84 9.07
N LYS A 139 -31.49 -4.86 8.48
CA LYS A 139 -31.35 -4.53 7.05
C LYS A 139 -29.93 -4.08 6.69
N ILE A 140 -29.26 -3.41 7.63
CA ILE A 140 -27.86 -2.97 7.50
C ILE A 140 -26.91 -4.14 7.81
N HIS A 141 -27.24 -4.98 8.80
CA HIS A 141 -26.43 -6.15 9.16
C HIS A 141 -26.39 -7.19 8.02
N GLU A 142 -27.52 -7.46 7.38
CA GLU A 142 -27.66 -8.45 6.30
C GLU A 142 -27.11 -7.95 4.95
N ASP A 143 -26.85 -6.65 4.81
CA ASP A 143 -26.28 -6.08 3.59
C ASP A 143 -24.81 -6.47 3.44
N THR A 144 -24.50 -7.30 2.44
CA THR A 144 -23.13 -7.75 2.13
C THR A 144 -22.28 -6.68 1.46
N SER A 145 -22.87 -5.57 1.01
CA SER A 145 -22.14 -4.45 0.40
C SER A 145 -21.44 -3.55 1.43
N ILE A 146 -21.85 -3.63 2.70
CA ILE A 146 -21.28 -2.85 3.80
C ILE A 146 -20.23 -3.70 4.54
N PRO A 147 -18.97 -3.27 4.63
CA PRO A 147 -17.94 -3.93 5.43
C PRO A 147 -18.34 -4.01 6.91
N ASN A 148 -17.95 -5.09 7.59
CA ASN A 148 -18.32 -5.30 9.00
C ASN A 148 -17.81 -4.20 9.95
N GLU A 149 -16.68 -3.55 9.65
CA GLU A 149 -16.18 -2.41 10.41
C GLU A 149 -17.13 -1.20 10.35
N ASP A 150 -17.66 -0.90 9.17
CA ASP A 150 -18.62 0.20 8.99
C ASP A 150 -19.95 -0.10 9.68
N LYS A 151 -20.37 -1.37 9.73
CA LYS A 151 -21.55 -1.80 10.51
C LYS A 151 -21.38 -1.57 12.01
N MET A 152 -20.17 -1.75 12.55
CA MET A 152 -19.88 -1.43 13.95
C MET A 152 -19.92 0.08 14.20
N GLN A 153 -19.50 0.89 13.22
CA GLN A 153 -19.59 2.33 13.29
C GLN A 153 -21.04 2.85 13.22
N TYR A 154 -21.90 2.24 12.40
CA TYR A 154 -23.37 2.48 12.44
C TYR A 154 -23.94 2.21 13.84
N HIS A 155 -23.59 1.07 14.43
CA HIS A 155 -24.06 0.73 15.78
C HIS A 155 -23.61 1.73 16.84
N LEU A 156 -22.37 2.21 16.75
CA LEU A 156 -21.81 3.23 17.65
C LEU A 156 -22.47 4.60 17.46
N GLN A 157 -22.88 4.95 16.24
CA GLN A 157 -23.51 6.24 15.93
C GLN A 157 -24.98 6.31 16.36
N ASP A 158 -25.68 5.17 16.36
CA ASP A 158 -27.10 5.07 16.74
C ASP A 158 -27.33 4.94 18.25
N VAL A 159 -26.30 4.53 19.00
CA VAL A 159 -26.35 4.44 20.46
C VAL A 159 -26.08 5.85 21.03
N MET A 160 -27.07 6.42 21.71
CA MET A 160 -26.91 7.76 22.31
C MET A 160 -25.73 7.78 23.28
N PRO A 161 -24.81 8.75 23.16
CA PRO A 161 -23.77 8.97 24.17
C PRO A 161 -24.45 9.25 25.53
N GLU A 162 -23.83 8.77 26.62
CA GLU A 162 -24.34 8.77 28.02
C GLU A 162 -25.29 7.63 28.42
N THR A 163 -25.69 6.73 27.51
CA THR A 163 -26.55 5.59 27.89
C THR A 163 -25.77 4.41 28.46
N LYS A 164 -26.44 3.54 29.26
CA LYS A 164 -25.85 2.27 29.72
C LYS A 164 -25.38 1.40 28.54
N ALA A 165 -26.10 1.46 27.40
CA ALA A 165 -25.72 0.79 26.17
C ALA A 165 -24.40 1.32 25.59
N ALA A 166 -24.18 2.65 25.59
CA ALA A 166 -22.93 3.24 25.12
C ALA A 166 -21.71 2.72 25.90
N ARG A 167 -21.82 2.63 27.24
CA ARG A 167 -20.73 2.12 28.11
C ARG A 167 -20.42 0.64 27.86
N VAL A 168 -21.44 -0.17 27.56
CA VAL A 168 -21.27 -1.59 27.22
C VAL A 168 -20.59 -1.76 25.86
N VAL A 169 -20.98 -0.96 24.87
CA VAL A 169 -20.39 -1.02 23.52
C VAL A 169 -18.94 -0.49 23.51
N GLU A 170 -18.64 0.58 24.25
CA GLU A 170 -17.28 1.11 24.41
C GLU A 170 -16.34 0.14 25.13
N SER A 171 -16.83 -0.56 26.16
CA SER A 171 -16.05 -1.58 26.87
C SER A 171 -15.90 -2.90 26.10
N SER A 172 -16.80 -3.18 25.15
CA SER A 172 -16.84 -4.43 24.37
C SER A 172 -16.11 -4.34 23.03
N ARG A 173 -15.03 -3.57 22.93
CA ARG A 173 -14.19 -3.43 21.71
C ARG A 173 -13.65 -4.75 21.10
N LEU A 174 -14.03 -5.91 21.63
CA LEU A 174 -13.73 -7.22 21.07
C LEU A 174 -15.02 -8.04 20.96
N GLN A 175 -15.48 -8.22 19.72
CA GLN A 175 -16.47 -9.19 19.23
C GLN A 175 -17.97 -8.83 19.35
N PRO A 176 -18.70 -8.71 18.21
CA PRO A 176 -20.15 -8.40 18.16
C PRO A 176 -21.04 -9.38 18.93
N ARG A 177 -20.61 -10.63 19.11
CA ARG A 177 -21.36 -11.67 19.85
C ARG A 177 -21.48 -11.36 21.35
N THR A 178 -20.55 -10.58 21.90
CA THR A 178 -20.52 -10.23 23.34
C THR A 178 -21.57 -9.18 23.67
N ILE A 179 -21.79 -8.21 22.76
CA ILE A 179 -22.73 -7.09 22.93
C ILE A 179 -24.17 -7.60 23.02
N GLN A 180 -24.54 -8.59 22.18
CA GLN A 180 -25.91 -9.14 22.18
C GLN A 180 -26.25 -9.91 23.47
N ARG A 181 -25.25 -10.51 24.14
CA ARG A 181 -25.46 -11.19 25.44
C ARG A 181 -25.64 -10.20 26.59
N GLN A 182 -24.91 -9.09 26.59
CA GLN A 182 -24.93 -8.11 27.69
C GLN A 182 -26.11 -7.14 27.63
N LEU A 183 -26.67 -6.89 26.44
CA LEU A 183 -27.86 -6.04 26.30
C LEU A 183 -29.17 -6.77 26.63
N LEU A 184 -29.15 -8.11 26.70
CA LEU A 184 -30.34 -8.96 26.92
C LEU A 184 -30.37 -9.65 28.30
N SER A 185 -29.39 -9.39 29.18
CA SER A 185 -29.40 -9.84 30.59
C SER A 185 -29.72 -8.67 31.52
#